data_AF-A0A177LI98-F1
#
_entry.id   AF-A0A177LI98-F1
#
_cell.length_a   1.000
_cell.length_b   1.000
_cell.length_c   1.000
_cell.angle_alpha   90.00
_cell.angle_beta   90.00
_cell.angle_gamma   90.00
#
_symmetry.space_group_name_H-M   'P 1'
#
loop_
_entity.id
_entity.type
_entity.pdbx_description
1 polymer ?
#
loop_
_entity_poly.entity_id
_entity_poly.type
_entity_poly.pdbx_seq_one_letter_code
_entity_poly.pdbx_strand_id
1 'polypeptide(L)'
;MGKQIKIIELTEAISDVLKDLYRDRGKALLHENIEYFNEVGKNLGLERYTSTDHNITCSKLFAICDFFEISLSEFFIRVEERNKKLKFSKENQGDLVRKAYKN
;
A
#
# COMPACT_ATOMS: atom_id res chain seq x y z
N MET A 1 -5.25 -22.54 7.71
CA MET A 1 -4.42 -21.35 7.40
C MET A 1 -4.57 -20.37 8.54
N GLY A 2 -3.47 -19.94 9.16
CA GLY A 2 -3.53 -18.92 10.23
C GLY A 2 -4.06 -17.59 9.69
N LYS A 3 -4.86 -16.89 10.49
CA LYS A 3 -5.36 -15.55 10.16
C LYS A 3 -4.14 -14.63 10.00
N GLN A 4 -4.00 -13.99 8.85
CA GLN A 4 -2.92 -13.03 8.63
C GLN A 4 -3.16 -11.82 9.55
N ILE A 5 -2.11 -11.36 10.23
CA ILE A 5 -2.19 -10.16 11.07
C ILE A 5 -2.58 -8.99 10.17
N LYS A 6 -3.52 -8.18 10.66
CA LYS A 6 -4.04 -7.03 9.94
C LYS A 6 -3.96 -5.80 10.83
N ILE A 7 -3.12 -4.84 10.44
CA ILE A 7 -3.04 -3.53 11.09
C ILE A 7 -3.83 -2.56 10.21
N ILE A 8 -5.05 -2.25 10.63
CA ILE A 8 -6.01 -1.46 9.83
C ILE A 8 -5.41 -0.11 9.46
N GLU A 9 -4.77 0.55 10.42
CA GLU A 9 -4.09 1.83 10.25
C GLU A 9 -3.04 1.81 9.13
N LEU A 10 -2.35 0.67 8.95
CA LEU A 10 -1.35 0.49 7.89
C LEU A 10 -2.05 0.28 6.53
N THR A 11 -3.05 -0.60 6.47
CA THR A 11 -3.75 -0.89 5.21
C THR A 11 -4.53 0.32 4.69
N GLU A 12 -5.11 1.14 5.58
CA GLU A 12 -5.78 2.39 5.23
C GLU A 12 -4.78 3.43 4.70
N ALA A 13 -3.66 3.63 5.39
CA ALA A 13 -2.64 4.59 4.95
C ALA A 13 -2.03 4.20 3.59
N ILE A 14 -1.77 2.90 3.36
CA ILE A 14 -1.36 2.38 2.06
C ILE A 14 -2.42 2.67 1.00
N SER A 15 -3.70 2.38 1.28
CA SER A 15 -4.80 2.63 0.36
C SER A 15 -4.88 4.11 -0.04
N ASP A 16 -4.73 5.01 0.92
CA ASP A 16 -4.80 6.44 0.67
C ASP A 16 -3.60 6.97 -0.12
N VAL A 17 -2.38 6.51 0.17
CA VAL A 17 -1.20 6.85 -0.64
C VAL A 17 -1.37 6.35 -2.07
N LEU A 18 -1.90 5.15 -2.27
CA LEU A 18 -2.20 4.64 -3.61
C LEU A 18 -3.22 5.53 -4.32
N LYS A 19 -4.34 5.89 -3.68
CA LYS A 19 -5.34 6.80 -4.27
C LYS A 19 -4.75 8.14 -4.69
N ASP A 20 -3.81 8.68 -3.92
CA ASP A 20 -3.13 9.92 -4.28
C ASP A 20 -2.19 9.74 -5.46
N LEU A 21 -1.37 8.69 -5.50
CA LEU A 21 -0.56 8.35 -6.67
C LEU A 21 -1.42 8.18 -7.93
N TYR A 22 -2.60 7.59 -7.76
CA TYR A 22 -3.63 7.45 -8.78
C TYR A 22 -4.12 8.80 -9.31
N ARG A 23 -4.48 9.71 -8.40
CA ARG A 23 -4.96 11.06 -8.76
C ARG A 23 -3.87 11.89 -9.43
N ASP A 24 -2.66 11.86 -8.88
CA ASP A 24 -1.54 12.70 -9.32
C ASP A 24 -1.04 12.29 -10.71
N ARG A 25 -1.14 11.01 -11.07
CA ARG A 25 -0.74 10.51 -12.40
C ARG A 25 -1.66 10.98 -13.52
N GLY A 26 -2.90 11.38 -13.23
CA GLY A 26 -3.78 12.15 -14.12
C GLY A 26 -4.19 11.51 -15.47
N LYS A 27 -3.72 10.30 -15.80
CA LYS A 27 -3.95 9.61 -17.09
C LYS A 27 -4.95 8.46 -16.98
N ALA A 28 -5.38 7.94 -18.13
CA ALA A 28 -6.20 6.73 -18.25
C ALA A 28 -5.40 5.49 -17.78
N LEU A 29 -5.27 5.32 -16.47
CA LEU A 29 -4.56 4.23 -15.78
C LEU A 29 -4.94 2.84 -16.26
N LEU A 30 -6.13 2.69 -16.84
CA LEU A 30 -6.56 1.44 -17.44
C LEU A 30 -5.62 1.04 -18.60
N HIS A 31 -5.23 1.99 -19.45
CA HIS A 31 -4.35 1.71 -20.58
C HIS A 31 -2.92 1.41 -20.13
N GLU A 32 -2.35 2.21 -19.22
CA GLU A 32 -1.00 1.99 -18.70
C GLU A 32 -0.89 0.69 -17.88
N ASN A 33 -1.92 0.34 -17.12
CA ASN A 33 -1.96 -0.94 -16.40
C ASN A 33 -2.11 -2.13 -17.38
N ILE A 34 -2.80 -1.95 -18.51
CA ILE A 34 -2.85 -2.94 -19.60
C ILE A 34 -1.48 -3.07 -20.26
N GLU A 35 -0.78 -1.96 -20.52
CA GLU A 35 0.58 -1.97 -21.08
C GLU A 35 1.57 -2.65 -20.14
N TYR A 36 1.59 -2.26 -18.86
CA TYR A 36 2.43 -2.91 -17.84
C TYR A 36 2.07 -4.39 -17.66
N PHE A 37 0.79 -4.75 -17.76
CA PHE A 37 0.35 -6.15 -17.78
C PHE A 37 0.91 -6.90 -18.99
N ASN A 38 0.90 -6.28 -20.17
CA ASN A 38 1.41 -6.89 -21.40
C ASN A 38 2.94 -7.04 -21.37
N GLU A 39 3.65 -6.13 -20.72
CA GLU A 39 5.12 -6.18 -20.57
C GLU A 39 5.58 -7.17 -19.49
N VAL A 40 4.95 -7.16 -18.32
CA VAL A 40 5.40 -7.91 -17.13
C VAL A 40 4.58 -9.19 -16.89
N GLY A 41 3.46 -9.34 -17.59
CA GLY A 41 2.60 -10.53 -17.55
C GLY A 41 1.76 -10.68 -16.27
N LYS A 42 1.70 -9.65 -15.40
CA LYS A 42 0.99 -9.74 -14.10
C LYS A 42 0.12 -8.53 -13.82
N ASN A 43 -1.16 -8.79 -13.52
CA ASN A 43 -2.13 -7.74 -13.22
C ASN A 43 -1.87 -7.24 -11.80
N LEU A 44 -1.67 -5.93 -11.63
CA LEU A 44 -1.40 -5.31 -10.35
C LEU A 44 -2.62 -5.29 -9.41
N GLY A 45 -3.83 -5.52 -9.92
CA GLY A 45 -5.06 -5.61 -9.12
C GLY A 45 -5.29 -4.38 -8.24
N LEU A 46 -4.86 -3.22 -8.74
CA LEU A 46 -4.76 -1.98 -8.00
C LEU A 46 -6.12 -1.51 -7.46
N GLU A 47 -7.20 -1.83 -8.16
CA GLU A 47 -8.59 -1.56 -7.76
C GLU A 47 -8.96 -2.17 -6.39
N ARG A 48 -8.28 -3.25 -6.00
CA ARG A 48 -8.48 -3.92 -4.71
C ARG A 48 -7.85 -3.14 -3.58
N TYR A 49 -6.75 -2.44 -3.83
CA TYR A 49 -6.01 -1.74 -2.78
C TYR A 49 -6.50 -0.30 -2.61
N THR A 50 -7.25 0.25 -3.57
CA THR A 50 -7.86 1.58 -3.48
C THR A 50 -9.26 1.56 -2.86
N SER A 51 -9.91 0.39 -2.76
CA SER A 51 -11.34 0.31 -2.41
C SER A 51 -11.62 -0.36 -1.06
N THR A 52 -10.65 -1.11 -0.52
CA THR A 52 -10.81 -1.90 0.69
C THR A 52 -9.50 -1.96 1.49
N ASP A 53 -9.60 -2.25 2.78
CA ASP A 53 -8.48 -2.40 3.71
C ASP A 53 -7.77 -3.77 3.52
N HIS A 54 -7.31 -4.08 2.30
CA HIS A 54 -6.65 -5.36 2.02
C HIS A 54 -5.18 -5.37 2.45
N ASN A 55 -4.76 -6.50 3.01
CA ASN A 55 -3.34 -6.80 3.14
C ASN A 55 -2.70 -6.90 1.75
N ILE A 56 -1.53 -6.29 1.63
CA ILE A 56 -0.71 -6.34 0.43
C ILE A 56 0.61 -7.05 0.75
N THR A 57 1.10 -7.89 -0.16
CA THR A 57 2.40 -8.52 -0.01
C THR A 57 3.51 -7.55 -0.39
N CYS A 58 4.71 -7.70 0.19
CA CYS A 58 5.85 -6.83 -0.13
C CYS A 58 6.21 -6.86 -1.62
N SER A 59 6.20 -8.04 -2.26
CA SER A 59 6.48 -8.17 -3.69
C SER A 59 5.44 -7.44 -4.55
N LYS A 60 4.16 -7.46 -4.14
CA LYS A 60 3.10 -6.74 -4.84
C LYS A 60 3.28 -5.25 -4.68
N LEU A 61 3.56 -4.78 -3.47
CA LEU A 61 3.81 -3.37 -3.20
C LEU A 61 5.02 -2.85 -4.00
N PHE A 62 6.08 -3.64 -4.08
CA PHE A 62 7.24 -3.31 -4.92
C PHE A 62 6.86 -3.15 -6.39
N ALA A 63 6.12 -4.09 -6.97
CA ALA A 63 5.67 -4.00 -8.36
C ALA A 63 4.75 -2.80 -8.62
N ILE A 64 3.96 -2.38 -7.62
CA ILE A 64 3.17 -1.16 -7.71
C ILE A 64 4.05 0.08 -7.68
N CYS A 65 5.05 0.11 -6.79
CA CYS A 65 6.01 1.22 -6.73
C CYS A 65 6.79 1.37 -8.04
N ASP A 66 7.22 0.24 -8.63
CA ASP A 66 7.87 0.20 -9.95
C ASP A 66 6.96 0.78 -11.03
N PHE A 67 5.69 0.33 -11.08
CA PHE A 67 4.69 0.88 -12.00
C PHE A 67 4.49 2.39 -11.86
N PHE A 68 4.48 2.92 -10.63
CA PHE A 68 4.36 4.36 -10.35
C PHE A 68 5.70 5.12 -10.39
N GLU A 69 6.79 4.46 -10.79
CA GLU A 69 8.13 5.04 -10.88
C GLU A 69 8.57 5.73 -9.57
N ILE A 70 8.18 5.15 -8.43
CA ILE A 70 8.48 5.65 -7.09
C ILE A 70 9.31 4.62 -6.33
N SER A 71 10.31 5.07 -5.57
CA SER A 71 11.08 4.16 -4.74
C SER A 71 10.21 3.59 -3.61
N LEU A 72 10.44 2.33 -3.23
CA LEU A 72 9.70 1.70 -2.13
C LEU A 72 9.88 2.45 -0.80
N SER A 73 11.06 3.02 -0.56
CA SER A 73 11.34 3.86 0.61
C SER A 73 10.51 5.15 0.62
N GLU A 74 10.43 5.84 -0.51
CA GLU A 74 9.62 7.05 -0.65
C GLU A 74 8.14 6.74 -0.46
N PHE A 75 7.66 5.60 -0.97
CA PHE A 75 6.30 5.15 -0.72
C PHE A 75 6.01 5.01 0.79
N PHE A 76 6.90 4.35 1.54
CA PHE A 76 6.71 4.18 2.98
C PHE A 76 6.82 5.49 3.78
N ILE A 77 7.64 6.45 3.34
CA ILE A 77 7.67 7.79 3.92
C ILE A 77 6.27 8.43 3.82
N ARG A 78 5.65 8.40 2.64
CA ARG A 78 4.29 8.95 2.45
C ARG A 78 3.23 8.23 3.29
N VAL A 79 3.38 6.92 3.47
CA VAL A 79 2.48 6.12 4.34
C VAL A 79 2.60 6.58 5.79
N GLU A 80 3.81 6.77 6.30
CA GLU A 80 4.05 7.29 7.66
C GLU A 80 3.55 8.74 7.83
N GLU A 81 3.64 9.56 6.79
CA GLU A 81 3.10 10.93 6.80
C GLU A 81 1.58 10.94 6.84
N ARG A 82 0.93 10.01 6.13
CA ARG A 82 -0.53 9.83 6.14
C ARG A 82 -1.04 9.45 7.52
N ASN A 83 -0.31 8.58 8.22
CA ASN A 83 -0.65 8.17 9.57
C ASN A 83 0.58 8.14 10.48
N LYS A 84 0.77 9.22 11.23
CA LYS A 84 1.91 9.41 12.15
C LYS A 84 2.04 8.33 13.21
N LYS A 85 1.01 7.53 13.49
CA LYS A 85 1.10 6.38 14.41
C LYS A 85 1.90 5.22 13.85
N LEU A 86 2.06 5.15 12.52
CA LEU A 86 2.88 4.15 11.85
C LEU A 86 4.37 4.47 11.96
N LYS A 87 4.71 5.76 12.10
CA LYS A 87 6.07 6.19 12.37
C LYS A 87 6.50 5.73 13.76
N PHE A 88 7.63 5.03 13.81
CA PHE A 88 8.14 4.51 15.07
C PHE A 88 8.42 5.64 16.08
N SER A 89 7.92 5.48 17.29
CA SER A 89 8.35 6.23 18.47
C SER A 89 8.43 5.29 19.68
N LYS A 90 9.24 5.66 20.69
CA LYS A 90 9.30 4.86 21.94
C LYS A 90 7.96 4.86 22.68
N GLU A 91 7.17 5.92 22.52
CA GLU A 91 5.87 6.09 23.18
C GLU A 91 4.80 5.15 22.60
N ASN A 92 4.84 4.88 21.29
CA ASN A 92 3.84 4.07 20.59
C ASN A 92 4.31 2.63 20.27
N GLN A 93 5.49 2.23 20.78
CA GLN A 93 6.14 0.98 20.42
C GLN A 93 5.24 -0.23 20.72
N GLY A 94 4.85 -0.92 19.65
CA GLY A 94 4.09 -2.17 19.72
C GLY A 94 2.59 -1.98 19.94
N ASP A 95 2.07 -0.75 20.02
CA ASP A 95 0.64 -0.52 20.32
C ASP A 95 -0.27 -1.08 19.22
N LEU A 96 0.01 -0.72 17.96
CA LEU A 96 -0.74 -1.23 16.81
C LEU A 96 -0.57 -2.74 16.63
N VAL A 97 0.62 -3.26 16.92
CA VAL A 97 0.92 -4.69 16.84
C VAL A 97 0.11 -5.45 17.88
N ARG A 98 0.19 -5.07 19.16
CA ARG A 98 -0.59 -5.69 20.25
C ARG A 98 -2.08 -5.59 20.00
N LYS A 99 -2.57 -4.46 19.46
CA LYS A 99 -3.97 -4.28 19.05
C LYS A 99 -4.37 -5.31 17.99
N ALA A 100 -3.54 -5.50 16.96
CA ALA A 100 -3.83 -6.44 15.88
C ALA A 100 -3.81 -7.92 16.32
N TYR A 101 -2.97 -8.30 17.28
CA TYR A 101 -2.91 -9.66 17.81
C TYR A 101 -4.03 -10.01 18.81
N LYS A 102 -4.75 -9.01 19.34
CA LYS A 102 -5.90 -9.22 20.24
C LYS A 102 -7.21 -9.50 19.49
N ASN A 103 -7.23 -9.31 18.17
CA ASN A 103 -8.41 -9.44 17.28
C ASN A 103 -8.26 -10.62 16.30
#